data_AF-A0AAN8D283-F1
#
_entry.id   AF-A0AAN8D283-F1
#
_cell.length_a   1.000
_cell.length_b   1.000
_cell.length_c   1.000
_cell.angle_alpha   90.00
_cell.angle_beta   90.00
_cell.angle_gamma   90.00
#
_symmetry.space_group_name_H-M   'P 1'
#
loop_
_entity.id
_entity.type
_entity.pdbx_description
1 polymer ?
#
loop_
_entity_poly.entity_id
_entity_poly.type
_entity_poly.pdbx_seq_one_letter_code
_entity_poly.pdbx_strand_id
1 'polypeptide(L)'
;MGSTFQIGSSVQFSCDDSYVLQGSKSITCQRVTDTLAAWSDHRPICRTRTCGSNLRGPKGVITSPNYPVQYENNAHCVWVISAMDSEK
;
A
#
# COMPACT_ATOMS: atom_id res chain seq x y z
N MET A 1 -13.92 3.97 4.89
CA MET A 1 -15.32 3.70 5.23
C MET A 1 -16.20 4.83 4.72
N GLY A 2 -17.48 4.56 4.47
CA GLY A 2 -18.50 5.57 4.23
C GLY A 2 -19.88 4.97 4.50
N SER A 3 -20.79 5.78 5.02
CA SER A 3 -22.12 5.35 5.51
C SER A 3 -23.27 5.69 4.57
N THR A 4 -23.03 6.52 3.56
CA THR A 4 -24.03 6.93 2.56
C THR A 4 -23.41 6.93 1.17
N PHE A 5 -24.21 6.61 0.15
CA PHE A 5 -23.77 6.49 -1.25
C PHE A 5 -24.54 7.48 -2.15
N GLN A 6 -24.65 8.73 -1.71
CA GLN A 6 -25.32 9.80 -2.47
C GLN A 6 -24.32 10.65 -3.22
N ILE A 7 -24.80 11.48 -4.16
CA ILE A 7 -23.95 12.49 -4.81
C ILE A 7 -23.40 13.42 -3.74
N GLY A 8 -22.08 13.62 -3.73
CA GLY A 8 -21.33 14.36 -2.72
C GLY A 8 -20.76 13.48 -1.59
N SER A 9 -21.22 12.23 -1.44
CA SER A 9 -20.65 11.30 -0.46
C SER A 9 -19.21 10.96 -0.82
N SER A 10 -18.34 10.94 0.18
CA SER A 10 -16.94 10.53 0.03
C SER A 10 -16.66 9.28 0.85
N VAL A 11 -15.98 8.31 0.23
CA VAL A 11 -15.54 7.09 0.90
C VAL A 11 -14.03 7.13 1.03
N GLN A 12 -13.55 6.86 2.24
CA GLN A 12 -12.12 6.84 2.54
C GLN A 12 -11.60 5.40 2.52
N PHE A 13 -10.36 5.19 2.08
CA PHE A 13 -9.75 3.86 2.05
C PHE A 13 -8.53 3.80 2.96
N SER A 14 -8.36 2.64 3.56
CA SER A 14 -7.24 2.28 4.41
C SER A 14 -6.89 0.82 4.14
N CYS A 15 -5.61 0.50 4.23
CA CYS A 15 -5.11 -0.87 4.16
C CYS A 15 -4.71 -1.35 5.55
N ASP A 16 -4.63 -2.66 5.73
CA ASP A 16 -4.09 -3.28 6.94
C ASP A 16 -2.60 -2.97 7.11
N ASP A 17 -2.11 -3.07 8.35
CA ASP A 17 -0.69 -2.95 8.65
C ASP A 17 0.09 -3.98 7.82
N SER A 18 1.13 -3.49 7.11
CA SER A 18 1.94 -4.19 6.09
C SER A 18 1.53 -3.94 4.62
N TYR A 19 0.43 -3.25 4.36
CA TYR A 19 0.03 -2.86 3.00
C TYR A 19 0.04 -1.34 2.82
N VAL A 20 0.44 -0.89 1.63
CA VAL A 20 0.43 0.51 1.21
C VAL A 20 -0.74 0.72 0.24
N LEU A 21 -1.55 1.72 0.51
CA LEU A 21 -2.62 2.12 -0.38
C LEU A 21 -2.03 2.77 -1.63
N GLN A 22 -2.23 2.15 -2.79
CA GLN A 22 -1.88 2.71 -4.08
C GLN A 22 -3.13 3.27 -4.76
N GLY A 23 -3.10 4.58 -5.03
CA GLY A 23 -4.20 5.33 -5.64
C GLY A 23 -4.83 6.32 -4.66
N SER A 24 -6.05 6.75 -4.96
CA SER A 24 -6.75 7.79 -4.21
C SER A 24 -7.19 7.32 -2.83
N LYS A 25 -6.76 8.04 -1.78
CA LYS A 25 -7.12 7.75 -0.37
C LYS A 25 -8.60 7.99 -0.06
N SER A 26 -9.26 8.80 -0.86
CA SER A 26 -10.69 9.04 -0.78
C SER A 26 -11.23 9.26 -2.18
N ILE A 27 -12.40 8.71 -2.47
CA ILE A 27 -13.13 8.98 -3.72
C ILE A 27 -14.51 9.54 -3.38
N THR A 28 -15.02 10.42 -4.24
CA THR A 28 -16.29 11.13 -4.02
C THR A 28 -17.27 10.80 -5.13
N CYS A 29 -18.52 10.54 -4.78
CA CYS A 29 -19.57 10.31 -5.76
C CYS A 29 -19.96 11.65 -6.38
N GLN A 30 -19.77 11.81 -7.68
CA GLN A 30 -19.97 13.06 -8.40
C GLN A 30 -21.01 12.86 -9.49
N ARG A 31 -21.77 13.92 -9.77
CA ARG A 31 -22.67 13.94 -10.92
C ARG A 31 -21.84 14.15 -12.18
N VAL A 32 -21.95 13.21 -13.12
CA VAL A 32 -21.29 13.28 -14.44
C VAL A 32 -22.25 13.88 -15.47
N THR A 33 -23.52 13.48 -15.43
CA THR A 33 -24.61 14.04 -16.25
C THR A 33 -25.89 14.14 -15.41
N ASP A 34 -26.97 14.71 -15.95
CA ASP A 34 -28.24 14.87 -15.22
C ASP A 34 -28.83 13.56 -14.67
N THR A 35 -28.51 12.43 -15.28
CA THR A 35 -28.99 11.10 -14.86
C THR A 35 -27.87 10.18 -14.37
N LEU A 36 -26.61 10.53 -14.56
CA LEU A 36 -25.46 9.69 -14.23
C LEU A 36 -24.63 10.30 -13.11
N ALA A 37 -24.44 9.52 -12.05
CA ALA A 37 -23.44 9.77 -11.03
C ALA A 37 -22.37 8.67 -11.07
N ALA A 38 -21.11 9.07 -10.93
CA ALA A 38 -19.96 8.16 -10.88
C ALA A 38 -18.98 8.61 -9.80
N TRP A 39 -18.14 7.69 -9.34
CA TRP A 39 -17.06 8.03 -8.43
C TRP A 39 -15.98 8.83 -9.15
N SER A 40 -15.38 9.78 -8.44
CA SER A 40 -14.32 10.66 -8.95
C SER A 40 -13.07 9.90 -9.41
N ASP A 41 -12.87 8.68 -8.92
CA ASP A 41 -11.74 7.82 -9.27
C ASP A 41 -12.12 6.35 -9.04
N HIS A 42 -11.28 5.44 -9.56
CA HIS A 42 -11.38 4.01 -9.32
C HIS A 42 -11.05 3.65 -7.87
N ARG A 43 -11.48 2.46 -7.44
CA ARG A 43 -11.14 1.91 -6.12
C ARG A 43 -9.61 1.70 -6.04
N PRO A 44 -8.93 2.24 -5.01
CA PRO A 44 -7.49 2.04 -4.83
C PRO A 44 -7.16 0.59 -4.50
N ILE A 45 -5.89 0.21 -4.70
CA ILE A 45 -5.39 -1.14 -4.48
C ILE A 45 -4.44 -1.13 -3.28
N CYS A 46 -4.63 -2.05 -2.34
CA CYS A 46 -3.66 -2.29 -1.28
C CYS A 46 -2.55 -3.19 -1.80
N ARG A 47 -1.32 -2.68 -1.87
CA ARG A 47 -0.14 -3.47 -2.23
C ARG A 47 0.68 -3.81 -1.00
N THR A 48 1.28 -4.98 -0.98
CA THR A 48 2.21 -5.34 0.10
C THR A 48 3.36 -4.34 0.13
N ARG A 49 3.82 -3.93 1.32
CA ARG A 49 5.10 -3.23 1.44
C ARG A 49 6.14 -4.16 0.80
N THR A 50 6.75 -3.68 -0.28
CA THR A 50 7.78 -4.40 -1.03
C THR A 50 8.73 -5.11 -0.07
N CYS A 51 8.89 -6.42 -0.27
CA CYS A 51 9.96 -7.21 0.31
C CYS A 51 11.29 -6.43 0.20
N GLY A 52 11.77 -5.88 1.29
CA GLY A 52 12.93 -5.00 1.23
C GLY A 52 13.01 -4.12 2.46
N SER A 53 14.20 -4.03 3.03
CA SER A 53 14.43 -3.28 4.26
C SER A 53 15.86 -2.75 4.29
N ASN A 54 16.07 -1.69 5.06
CA ASN A 54 17.41 -1.21 5.39
C ASN A 54 17.84 -1.85 6.70
N LEU A 55 18.69 -2.87 6.60
CA LEU A 55 19.22 -3.61 7.74
C LEU A 55 20.49 -2.90 8.22
N ARG A 56 20.59 -2.69 9.54
CA ARG A 56 21.77 -2.10 10.18
C ARG A 56 22.36 -3.08 11.18
N GLY A 57 23.66 -3.25 11.13
CA GLY A 57 24.40 -4.06 12.10
C GLY A 57 25.42 -5.01 11.45
N PRO A 58 26.33 -5.58 12.25
CA PRO A 58 27.39 -6.48 11.77
C PRO A 58 26.86 -7.86 11.35
N LYS A 59 25.64 -8.23 11.79
CA LYS A 59 24.95 -9.49 11.48
C LYS A 59 23.44 -9.24 11.40
N GLY A 60 22.74 -10.03 10.60
CA GLY A 60 21.28 -9.96 10.47
C GLY A 60 20.71 -11.18 9.75
N VAL A 61 19.38 -11.29 9.74
CA VAL A 61 18.66 -12.37 9.03
C VAL A 61 17.81 -11.73 7.92
N ILE A 62 17.99 -12.21 6.69
CA ILE A 62 17.13 -11.86 5.57
C ILE A 62 16.04 -12.92 5.52
N THR A 63 14.80 -12.51 5.78
CA THR A 63 13.63 -13.37 5.59
C THR A 63 12.86 -12.92 4.37
N SER A 64 12.20 -13.89 3.75
CA SER A 64 11.22 -13.67 2.70
C SER A 64 9.94 -13.21 3.41
N PRO A 65 9.66 -11.88 3.53
CA PRO A 65 8.73 -11.38 4.55
C PRO A 65 7.28 -11.79 4.27
N ASN A 66 6.96 -12.09 3.01
CA ASN A 66 5.62 -12.47 2.62
C ASN A 66 5.36 -13.98 2.75
N TYR A 67 6.32 -14.86 3.02
CA TYR A 67 6.00 -16.30 3.11
C TYR A 67 5.14 -16.60 4.36
N PRO A 68 4.00 -17.33 4.26
CA PRO A 68 3.52 -18.16 3.14
C PRO A 68 2.55 -17.44 2.15
N VAL A 69 2.28 -16.16 2.35
CA VAL A 69 1.50 -15.32 1.44
C VAL A 69 2.21 -15.18 0.08
N GLN A 70 1.44 -15.09 -1.00
CA GLN A 70 1.97 -14.99 -2.35
C GLN A 70 2.77 -13.70 -2.56
N TYR A 71 3.93 -13.83 -3.19
CA TYR A 71 4.68 -12.71 -3.75
C TYR A 71 3.97 -12.20 -5.00
N GLU A 72 3.96 -10.88 -5.20
CA GLU A 72 3.54 -10.32 -6.48
C GLU A 72 4.46 -10.83 -7.60
N ASN A 73 3.89 -11.11 -8.78
CA ASN A 73 4.67 -11.50 -9.94
C ASN A 73 5.63 -10.34 -10.30
N ASN A 74 6.92 -10.65 -10.51
CA ASN A 74 8.00 -9.67 -10.69
C ASN A 74 8.26 -8.74 -9.49
N ALA A 75 8.02 -9.19 -8.25
CA ALA A 75 8.41 -8.44 -7.06
C ALA A 75 9.94 -8.18 -7.03
N HIS A 76 10.34 -6.91 -7.14
CA HIS A 76 11.73 -6.50 -7.08
C HIS A 76 12.12 -6.14 -5.64
N CYS A 77 12.64 -7.13 -4.92
CA CYS A 77 13.02 -6.97 -3.53
C CYS A 77 14.46 -6.44 -3.38
N VAL A 78 14.67 -5.39 -2.58
CA VAL A 78 16.02 -4.85 -2.32
C VAL A 78 16.25 -4.73 -0.82
N TRP A 79 17.32 -5.36 -0.34
CA TRP A 79 17.81 -5.21 1.03
C TRP A 79 19.09 -4.39 1.00
N VAL A 80 19.09 -3.27 1.72
CA VAL A 80 20.27 -2.44 1.89
C VAL A 80 20.87 -2.77 3.25
N ILE A 81 22.09 -3.30 3.27
CA ILE A 81 22.77 -3.67 4.52
C ILE A 81 23.83 -2.62 4.81
N SER A 82 23.68 -1.94 5.94
CA SER A 82 24.68 -1.00 6.47
C SER A 82 25.33 -1.63 7.71
N ALA A 83 26.51 -2.20 7.54
CA ALA A 83 27.35 -2.57 8.68
C ALA A 83 27.94 -1.27 9.24
N MET A 84 27.42 -0.79 10.38
CA MET A 84 28.21 0.14 11.18
C MET A 84 29.36 -0.70 11.70
N ASP A 85 30.57 -0.42 11.22
CA ASP A 85 31.80 -1.06 11.67
C ASP A 85 31.79 -1.02 13.20
N SER A 86 31.87 -2.21 13.82
CA SER A 86 32.00 -2.32 15.27
C SER A 86 33.14 -1.42 15.69
N GLU A 87 32.90 -0.50 16.61
CA GLU A 87 33.86 0.48 17.09
C GLU A 87 35.27 -0.14 17.19
N LYS A 88 36.20 0.47 16.46
CA LYS A 88 37.65 0.24 16.51
C LYS A 88 38.17 0.16 17.95
#